data_AF-A0A7C5IPT7-F1
#
_entry.id   AF-A0A7C5IPT7-F1
#
_cell.length_a   1.000
_cell.length_b   1.000
_cell.length_c   1.000
_cell.angle_alpha   90.00
_cell.angle_beta   90.00
_cell.angle_gamma   90.00
#
_symmetry.space_group_name_H-M   'P 1'
#
loop_
_entity.id
_entity.type
_entity.pdbx_description
1 polymer ?
#
loop_
_entity_poly.entity_id
_entity_poly.type
_entity_poly.pdbx_seq_one_letter_code
_entity_poly.pdbx_strand_id
1 'polypeptide(L)' 'DAKLAQEFSARLLQKGIYVIGFFYPVVPKGKARIRVQLSAAHEPEHVEKAIAAFTEVGKELGCLR' A
#
# COMPACT_ATOMS: atom_id res chain seq x y z
N ASP A 1 -1.71 11.07 5.10
CA ASP A 1 -2.19 11.09 6.50
C ASP A 1 -2.03 9.70 7.13
N ALA A 2 -1.92 9.61 8.46
CA ALA A 2 -1.72 8.33 9.16
C ALA A 2 -2.93 7.39 9.03
N LYS A 3 -4.16 7.93 9.18
CA LYS A 3 -5.39 7.14 9.06
C LYS A 3 -5.56 6.58 7.65
N LEU A 4 -5.30 7.43 6.65
CA LEU A 4 -5.32 7.04 5.23
C LEU A 4 -4.33 5.90 4.94
N ALA A 5 -3.09 5.99 5.45
CA ALA A 5 -2.08 4.95 5.24
C ALA A 5 -2.46 3.62 5.92
N GLN A 6 -3.06 3.67 7.11
CA GLN A 6 -3.57 2.49 7.80
C GLN A 6 -4.70 1.83 7.01
N GLU A 7 -5.69 2.61 6.59
CA GLU A 7 -6.83 2.10 5.81
C GLU A 7 -6.37 1.48 4.48
N PHE A 8 -5.45 2.13 3.78
CA PHE A 8 -4.89 1.61 2.54
C PHE A 8 -4.19 0.25 2.75
N SER A 9 -3.38 0.12 3.80
CA SER A 9 -2.70 -1.15 4.12
C SER A 9 -3.69 -2.25 4.50
N ALA A 10 -4.76 -1.94 5.22
CA ALA A 10 -5.80 -2.89 5.59
C ALA A 10 -6.58 -3.39 4.36
N ARG A 11 -6.93 -2.50 3.42
CA ARG A 11 -7.62 -2.90 2.17
C ARG A 11 -6.73 -3.74 1.26
N LEU A 12 -5.45 -3.39 1.14
CA LEU A 12 -4.51 -4.21 0.39
C LEU A 12 -4.35 -5.61 0.99
N LEU A 13 -4.33 -5.71 2.33
CA LEU A 13 -4.29 -7.00 3.01
C LEU A 13 -5.52 -7.86 2.69
N GLN A 14 -6.72 -7.27 2.64
CA GLN A 14 -7.94 -7.97 2.21
C GLN A 14 -7.86 -8.47 0.76
N LYS A 15 -7.10 -7.78 -0.10
CA LYS A 15 -6.81 -8.20 -1.49
C LYS A 15 -5.65 -9.20 -1.59
N GLY A 16 -5.11 -9.66 -0.46
CA GLY A 16 -4.01 -10.62 -0.39
C GLY A 16 -2.64 -10.01 -0.62
N ILE A 17 -2.49 -8.68 -0.48
CA ILE A 17 -1.22 -7.97 -0.61
C ILE A 17 -0.81 -7.45 0.77
N TYR A 18 0.17 -8.10 1.38
CA TYR A 18 0.68 -7.67 2.67
C TYR A 18 1.69 -6.53 2.52
N VAL A 19 1.31 -5.34 2.99
CA VAL A 19 2.19 -4.16 3.03
C VAL A 19 2.01 -3.41 4.35
N ILE A 20 3.06 -2.69 4.75
CA ILE A 20 3.06 -1.92 5.99
C ILE A 20 3.09 -0.43 5.67
N GLY A 21 2.15 0.31 6.25
CA GLY A 21 2.17 1.77 6.30
C GLY A 21 3.11 2.26 7.39
N PHE A 22 3.99 3.19 7.05
CA PHE A 22 4.78 3.97 8.01
C PHE A 22 4.07 5.27 8.34
N PHE A 23 3.90 5.53 9.63
CA PHE A 23 3.36 6.77 10.17
C PHE A 23 4.11 7.13 11.48
N TYR A 24 3.78 8.27 12.08
CA TYR A 24 4.39 8.72 13.33
C TYR A 24 4.24 7.65 14.44
N PRO A 25 5.29 7.37 15.25
CA PRO A 25 6.56 8.09 15.38
C PRO A 25 7.67 7.69 14.39
N VAL A 26 7.46 6.66 13.57
CA VAL A 26 8.48 6.10 12.66
C VAL A 26 8.83 7.07 11.52
N VAL A 27 7.88 7.88 11.09
CA VAL A 27 8.08 8.99 10.14
C VAL A 27 7.46 10.27 10.68
N PRO A 28 7.95 11.47 10.30
CA PRO A 28 7.36 12.73 10.72
C PRO A 28 5.85 12.83 10.41
N LYS A 29 5.12 13.57 11.25
CA LYS A 29 3.69 13.82 11.03
C LYS A 29 3.46 14.41 9.62
N GLY A 30 2.36 13.99 8.98
CA GLY A 30 2.03 14.39 7.61
C GLY A 30 2.82 13.65 6.51
N LYS A 31 3.90 12.93 6.84
CA LYS A 31 4.72 12.18 5.86
C LYS A 31 4.48 10.66 5.91
N ALA A 32 3.25 10.25 6.23
CA ALA A 32 2.88 8.84 6.20
C ALA A 32 3.04 8.27 4.77
N ARG A 33 3.57 7.05 4.66
CA ARG A 33 3.88 6.39 3.38
C ARG A 33 3.76 4.89 3.49
N ILE A 34 3.49 4.21 2.38
CA ILE A 34 3.48 2.74 2.30
C ILE A 34 4.81 2.30 1.69
N ARG A 35 5.48 1.31 2.28
CA ARG A 35 6.71 0.72 1.72
C ARG A 35 6.43 -0.65 1.15
N VAL A 36 6.85 -0.85 -0.08
CA VAL A 36 6.85 -2.16 -0.76
C VAL A 36 8.29 -2.67 -0.81
N GLN A 37 8.47 -3.97 -0.62
CA GLN A 37 9.76 -4.63 -0.72
C GLN A 37 9.64 -5.70 -1.80
N LEU A 38 10.36 -5.51 -2.90
CA LEU A 38 10.41 -6.49 -3.99
C LEU A 38 11.51 -7.49 -3.69
N SER A 39 11.25 -8.75 -4.03
CA SER A 39 12.19 -9.86 -3.96
C SER A 39 12.32 -10.48 -5.33
N ALA A 40 13.49 -11.01 -5.67
CA ALA A 40 13.73 -11.76 -6.90
C ALA A 40 12.88 -13.03 -7.02
N ALA A 41 12.29 -13.49 -5.91
CA ALA A 41 11.34 -14.61 -5.90
C ALA A 41 9.93 -14.25 -6.41
N HIS A 42 9.64 -12.97 -6.68
CA HIS A 42 8.35 -12.60 -7.27
C HIS A 42 8.37 -12.85 -8.77
N GLU A 43 7.35 -13.55 -9.25
CA GLU A 43 7.03 -13.67 -10.67
C GLU A 43 6.30 -12.42 -11.19
N PRO A 44 6.32 -12.15 -12.50
CA PRO A 44 5.64 -11.00 -13.09
C PRO A 44 4.15 -10.89 -12.67
N GLU A 45 3.45 -12.01 -12.58
CA GLU A 45 2.04 -12.10 -12.20
C GLU A 45 1.78 -11.60 -10.78
N HIS A 46 2.73 -11.82 -9.86
CA HIS A 46 2.65 -11.28 -8.50
C HIS A 46 2.71 -9.76 -8.51
N VAL A 47 3.56 -9.18 -9.36
CA VAL A 47 3.73 -7.73 -9.50
C VAL A 47 2.48 -7.12 -10.14
N GLU A 48 1.94 -7.73 -11.19
CA GLU A 48 0.71 -7.30 -11.85
C GLU A 48 -0.48 -7.31 -10.88
N LYS A 49 -0.64 -8.39 -10.10
CA LYS A 49 -1.67 -8.48 -9.06
C LYS A 49 -1.52 -7.36 -8.02
N ALA A 50 -0.29 -7.09 -7.59
CA ALA A 50 -0.03 -6.00 -6.65
C ALA A 50 -0.40 -4.64 -7.28
N ILE A 51 0.02 -4.34 -8.50
CA ILE A 51 -0.31 -3.10 -9.21
C ILE A 51 -1.83 -2.91 -9.35
N ALA A 52 -2.56 -3.97 -9.72
CA ALA A 52 -4.01 -3.92 -9.85
C ALA A 52 -4.68 -3.59 -8.50
N ALA A 53 -4.28 -4.27 -7.42
CA ALA A 53 -4.81 -4.02 -6.08
C ALA A 53 -4.48 -2.60 -5.58
N PHE A 54 -3.25 -2.12 -5.79
CA PHE A 54 -2.84 -0.76 -5.45
C PHE A 54 -3.62 0.30 -6.23
N THR A 55 -3.87 0.05 -7.52
CA THR A 55 -4.63 0.97 -8.38
C THR A 55 -6.09 1.06 -7.95
N GLU A 56 -6.72 -0.09 -7.66
CA GLU A 56 -8.11 -0.15 -7.22
C GLU A 56 -8.30 0.57 -5.88
N VAL A 57 -7.51 0.19 -4.86
CA VAL A 57 -7.56 0.82 -3.53
C VAL A 57 -7.20 2.31 -3.61
N GLY A 58 -6.23 2.66 -4.46
CA GLY A 58 -5.83 4.06 -4.70
C GLY A 58 -6.95 4.90 -5.27
N LYS A 59 -7.76 4.36 -6.19
CA LYS A 59 -8.93 5.04 -6.74
C LYS A 59 -10.06 5.14 -5.72
N GLU A 60 -10.36 4.06 -4.99
CA GLU A 60 -11.39 4.04 -3.94
C GLU A 60 -11.14 5.07 -2.84
N LEU A 61 -9.88 5.22 -2.43
CA LEU A 61 -9.47 6.16 -1.39
C LEU A 61 -9.15 7.56 -1.92
N GLY A 62 -9.35 7.82 -3.22
CA GLY A 62 -9.12 9.13 -3.86
C GLY A 62 -7.64 9.56 -3.90
N CYS A 63 -6.71 8.61 -3.75
CA CYS A 63 -5.26 8.82 -3.80
C CYS A 63 -4.72 8.82 -5.23
N LEU A 64 -5.36 8.09 -6.13
CA LEU A 64 -5.09 8.06 -7.56
C LEU A 64 -6.29 8.64 -8.31
N ARG A 65 -6.01 9.58 -9.22
CA ARG A 65 -6.99 10.21 -10.13
C ARG A 65 -6.75 9.72 -11.55
#